data_AF-A0A812YRV1-F1
#
_entry.id   AF-A0A812YRV1-F1
#
_cell.length_a   1.000
_cell.length_b   1.000
_cell.length_c   1.000
_cell.angle_alpha   90.00
_cell.angle_beta   90.00
_cell.angle_gamma   90.00
#
_symmetry.space_group_name_H-M   'P 1'
#
loop_
_entity.id
_entity.type
_entity.pdbx_description
1 polymer ?
#
loop_
_entity_poly.entity_id
_entity_poly.type
_entity_poly.pdbx_seq_one_letter_code
_entity_poly.pdbx_strand_id
1 'polypeptide(L)'
;VFFESRGNLSTLKQYIRRHVDRMREGRFSVQDFIFHHEVRPPDEYKGLGPLAAQAVRRSGASWPSPGERFSFVVAEGPPGSRLADVAVIPGEVTGGRPVQAEVEAGRTPLYVNIEYYLERQIGPALHRLFMLVRGPNGLQGQVDVRRWIAEGPRPRRRDVAASTLRSSCSSASAMLNMAAGFTCQACGQRAGARISGTAGLCAECQRGGAVQRLLDGMSQRSHWEKRVEGCREVCMRCSNSAAMEEDCRNIYCKVFFRKVNAQLQLSGCVVPKSWPAAVDW
;
A
#
# COMPACT_ATOMS: atom_id res chain seq x y z
N VAL A 1 15.27 4.40 -19.39
CA VAL A 1 14.65 3.24 -20.08
C VAL A 1 14.36 3.47 -21.56
N PHE A 2 13.36 4.28 -21.96
CA PHE A 2 13.01 4.42 -23.39
C PHE A 2 14.21 4.85 -24.26
N PHE A 3 14.86 5.96 -23.89
CA PHE A 3 16.05 6.45 -24.60
C PHE A 3 17.26 5.50 -24.50
N GLU A 4 17.53 4.93 -23.31
CA GLU A 4 18.58 3.92 -23.12
C GLU A 4 18.40 2.69 -24.02
N SER A 5 17.15 2.25 -24.20
CA SER A 5 16.79 1.12 -25.05
C SER A 5 16.66 1.47 -26.53
N ARG A 6 17.10 2.68 -26.93
CA ARG A 6 17.00 3.21 -28.30
C ARG A 6 15.59 3.14 -28.88
N GLY A 7 14.58 3.45 -28.06
CA GLY A 7 13.19 3.50 -28.49
C GLY A 7 12.46 2.16 -28.46
N ASN A 8 12.99 1.14 -27.78
CA ASN A 8 12.35 -0.17 -27.70
C ASN A 8 11.06 -0.12 -26.85
N LEU A 9 9.91 -0.20 -27.53
CA LEU A 9 8.58 -0.17 -26.93
C LEU A 9 8.25 -1.42 -26.11
N SER A 10 8.83 -2.58 -26.41
CA SER A 10 8.56 -3.80 -25.64
C SER A 10 9.20 -3.72 -24.26
N THR A 11 10.46 -3.26 -24.19
CA THR A 11 11.18 -2.99 -22.94
C THR A 11 10.45 -1.94 -22.10
N LEU A 12 9.98 -0.86 -22.74
CA LEU A 12 9.18 0.16 -22.07
C LEU A 12 7.86 -0.40 -21.52
N LYS A 13 7.12 -1.18 -22.31
CA LYS A 13 5.86 -1.80 -21.89
C LYS A 13 6.07 -2.70 -20.67
N GLN A 14 7.11 -3.55 -20.70
CA GLN A 14 7.46 -4.42 -19.56
C GLN A 14 7.80 -3.60 -18.31
N TYR A 15 8.57 -2.52 -18.47
CA TYR A 15 8.92 -1.63 -17.36
C TYR A 15 7.68 -0.97 -16.74
N ILE A 16 6.80 -0.38 -17.56
CA ILE A 16 5.55 0.24 -17.09
C ILE A 16 4.69 -0.79 -16.36
N ARG A 17 4.48 -1.97 -16.96
CA ARG A 17 3.70 -3.04 -16.33
C ARG A 17 4.24 -3.44 -14.97
N ARG A 18 5.55 -3.66 -14.86
CA ARG A 18 6.19 -4.00 -13.58
C ARG A 18 5.97 -2.95 -12.49
N HIS A 19 5.87 -1.67 -12.83
CA HIS A 19 5.55 -0.61 -11.86
C HIS A 19 4.06 -0.58 -11.53
N VAL A 20 3.18 -0.74 -12.51
CA VAL A 20 1.72 -0.85 -12.30
C VAL A 20 1.40 -2.02 -11.37
N ASP A 21 1.97 -3.20 -11.63
CA ASP A 21 1.77 -4.40 -10.80
C ASP A 21 2.27 -4.16 -9.38
N ARG A 22 3.44 -3.55 -9.22
CA ARG A 22 3.98 -3.18 -7.91
C ARG A 22 3.07 -2.22 -7.13
N MET A 23 2.50 -1.22 -7.80
CA MET A 23 1.55 -0.28 -7.17
C MET A 23 0.26 -1.01 -6.77
N ARG A 24 -0.28 -1.86 -7.64
CA ARG A 24 -1.48 -2.68 -7.37
C ARG A 24 -1.27 -3.63 -6.18
N GLU A 25 -0.11 -4.25 -6.07
CA GLU A 25 0.30 -5.08 -4.92
C GLU A 25 0.51 -4.31 -3.61
N GLY A 26 0.44 -2.97 -3.63
CA GLY A 26 0.64 -2.17 -2.42
C GLY A 26 2.09 -1.94 -2.04
N ARG A 27 3.02 -2.20 -2.96
CA ARG A 27 4.46 -2.01 -2.75
C ARG A 27 4.90 -0.62 -3.17
N PHE A 28 4.53 0.38 -2.39
CA PHE A 28 4.88 1.77 -2.65
C PHE A 28 5.00 2.56 -1.34
N SER A 29 5.63 3.74 -1.42
CA SER A 29 5.63 4.71 -0.33
C SER A 29 4.43 5.65 -0.49
N VAL A 30 3.70 5.94 0.60
CA VAL A 30 2.59 6.93 0.57
C VAL A 30 3.10 8.30 0.12
N GLN A 31 4.36 8.63 0.41
CA GLN A 31 5.00 9.87 0.01
C GLN A 31 4.85 10.17 -1.48
N ASP A 32 4.91 9.14 -2.33
CA ASP A 32 4.86 9.29 -3.78
C ASP A 32 3.47 9.69 -4.30
N PHE A 33 2.45 9.65 -3.43
CA PHE A 33 1.05 9.91 -3.74
C PHE A 33 0.50 11.17 -3.06
N ILE A 34 1.34 11.92 -2.35
CA ILE A 34 0.95 13.17 -1.68
C ILE A 34 0.86 14.29 -2.73
N PHE A 35 -0.31 14.90 -2.83
CA PHE A 35 -0.49 16.15 -3.55
C PHE A 35 -0.20 17.33 -2.64
N HIS A 36 0.48 18.34 -3.17
CA HIS A 36 0.66 19.64 -2.53
C HIS A 36 0.00 20.70 -3.40
N HIS A 37 -1.14 21.22 -2.96
CA HIS A 37 -1.96 22.14 -3.76
C HIS A 37 -2.23 23.42 -2.97
N GLU A 38 -2.04 24.56 -3.63
CA GLU A 38 -2.33 25.87 -3.04
C GLU A 38 -3.83 26.02 -2.82
N VAL A 39 -4.24 26.45 -1.63
CA VAL A 39 -5.64 26.64 -1.29
C VAL A 39 -5.89 28.14 -1.13
N ARG A 40 -6.84 28.67 -1.89
CA ARG A 40 -7.33 30.05 -1.79
C ARG A 40 -8.32 30.17 -0.65
N PRO A 41 -8.61 31.36 -0.09
CA PRO A 41 -9.65 31.55 0.91
C PRO A 41 -10.99 30.88 0.54
N PRO A 42 -11.76 30.39 1.53
CA PRO A 42 -12.99 29.64 1.28
C PRO A 42 -14.04 30.44 0.51
N ASP A 43 -14.06 31.76 0.69
CA ASP A 43 -15.03 32.68 0.08
C ASP A 43 -14.76 32.95 -1.42
N GLU A 44 -13.55 32.64 -1.91
CA GLU A 44 -13.18 32.82 -3.32
C GLU A 44 -13.65 31.65 -4.21
N TYR A 45 -14.04 30.53 -3.61
CA TYR A 45 -14.44 29.34 -4.36
C TYR A 45 -15.92 29.40 -4.75
N LYS A 46 -16.18 29.27 -6.06
CA LYS A 46 -17.52 28.95 -6.56
C LYS A 46 -17.77 27.45 -6.33
N GLY A 47 -18.73 27.13 -5.47
CA GLY A 47 -19.08 25.74 -5.13
C GLY A 47 -18.06 25.08 -4.19
N LEU A 48 -17.82 23.77 -4.38
CA LEU A 48 -16.97 22.98 -3.47
C LEU A 48 -15.46 23.23 -3.61
N GLY A 49 -15.03 24.03 -4.59
CA GLY A 49 -13.61 24.29 -4.84
C GLY A 49 -12.81 23.05 -5.27
N PRO A 50 -11.46 23.13 -5.29
CA PRO A 50 -10.59 22.02 -5.63
C PRO A 50 -10.56 20.95 -4.53
N LEU A 51 -10.03 19.78 -4.86
CA LEU A 51 -9.94 18.64 -3.93
C LEU A 51 -9.18 18.98 -2.64
N ALA A 52 -8.18 19.85 -2.73
CA ALA A 52 -7.42 20.32 -1.58
C ALA A 52 -8.27 21.11 -0.58
N ALA A 53 -9.15 21.98 -1.08
CA ALA A 53 -10.08 22.74 -0.23
C ALA A 53 -11.07 21.82 0.49
N GLN A 54 -11.50 20.75 -0.18
CA GLN A 54 -12.38 19.73 0.39
C GLN A 54 -11.65 18.90 1.45
N ALA A 55 -10.38 18.56 1.22
CA ALA A 55 -9.54 17.86 2.18
C ALA A 55 -9.31 18.71 3.46
N VAL A 56 -9.08 20.03 3.32
CA VAL A 56 -8.99 20.96 4.47
C VAL A 56 -10.29 20.97 5.28
N ARG A 57 -11.45 21.12 4.60
CA ARG A 57 -12.76 21.13 5.26
C ARG A 57 -13.04 19.81 6.00
N ARG A 58 -12.71 18.69 5.37
CA ARG A 58 -12.91 17.36 5.94
C ARG A 58 -12.02 17.12 7.17
N SER A 59 -10.75 17.52 7.11
CA SER A 59 -9.81 17.28 8.21
C SER A 59 -10.07 18.16 9.44
N GLY A 60 -10.86 19.23 9.28
CA GLY A 60 -11.05 20.24 10.33
C GLY A 60 -9.77 21.02 10.63
N ALA A 61 -8.75 20.94 9.77
CA ALA A 61 -7.55 21.73 9.90
C ALA A 61 -7.85 23.21 9.67
N SER A 62 -7.03 24.08 10.27
CA SER A 62 -7.05 25.51 9.96
C SER A 62 -6.81 25.72 8.47
N TRP A 63 -7.51 26.70 7.90
CA TRP A 63 -7.30 27.05 6.51
C TRP A 63 -5.85 27.53 6.29
N PRO A 64 -5.15 27.04 5.25
CA PRO A 64 -3.80 27.50 4.93
C PRO A 64 -3.77 28.99 4.59
N SER A 65 -2.66 29.65 4.91
CA SER A 65 -2.46 31.05 4.52
C SER A 65 -2.34 31.18 2.99
N PRO A 66 -2.68 32.33 2.39
CA PRO A 66 -2.49 32.54 0.95
C PRO A 66 -1.06 32.23 0.50
N GLY A 67 -0.92 31.47 -0.59
CA GLY A 67 0.38 30.97 -1.08
C GLY A 67 0.86 29.67 -0.42
N GLU A 68 0.28 29.24 0.70
CA GLU A 68 0.60 27.95 1.30
C GLU A 68 -0.06 26.79 0.56
N ARG A 69 0.65 25.66 0.52
CA ARG A 69 0.17 24.43 -0.11
C ARG A 69 -0.31 23.45 0.94
N PHE A 70 -1.55 22.99 0.77
CA PHE A 70 -2.11 21.93 1.58
C PHE A 70 -1.73 20.55 1.03
N SER A 71 -1.38 19.64 1.93
CA SER A 71 -0.97 18.27 1.59
C SER A 71 -2.13 17.30 1.75
N PHE A 72 -2.48 16.56 0.71
CA PHE A 72 -3.57 15.57 0.75
C PHE A 72 -3.28 14.34 -0.13
N VAL A 73 -4.01 13.25 0.13
CA VAL A 73 -3.95 11.99 -0.61
C VAL A 73 -5.37 11.57 -0.98
N VAL A 74 -5.53 10.90 -2.12
CA VAL A 74 -6.82 10.33 -2.53
C VAL A 74 -6.91 8.88 -2.05
N ALA A 75 -7.80 8.65 -1.08
CA ALA A 75 -8.04 7.35 -0.50
C ALA A 75 -9.07 6.54 -1.29
N GLU A 76 -9.07 5.24 -1.03
CA GLU A 76 -10.10 4.29 -1.42
C GLU A 76 -11.38 4.57 -0.62
N GLY A 77 -12.51 4.73 -1.32
CA GLY A 77 -13.83 4.87 -0.70
C GLY A 77 -14.85 3.91 -1.29
N PRO A 78 -16.06 3.82 -0.71
CA PRO A 78 -17.13 2.96 -1.21
C PRO A 78 -17.37 3.15 -2.71
N PRO A 79 -17.83 2.11 -3.43
CA PRO A 79 -18.14 2.25 -4.85
C PRO A 79 -19.12 3.41 -5.08
N GLY A 80 -18.79 4.30 -6.02
CA GLY A 80 -19.57 5.52 -6.28
C GLY A 80 -19.22 6.72 -5.39
N SER A 81 -18.22 6.63 -4.52
CA SER A 81 -17.76 7.77 -3.73
C SER A 81 -17.26 8.90 -4.64
N ARG A 82 -17.62 10.14 -4.28
CA ARG A 82 -17.06 11.31 -4.95
C ARG A 82 -15.61 11.46 -4.50
N LEU A 83 -14.74 11.93 -5.39
CA LEU A 83 -13.33 12.22 -5.03
C LEU A 83 -13.24 13.17 -3.83
N ALA A 84 -14.20 14.09 -3.73
CA ALA A 84 -14.34 15.03 -2.62
C ALA A 84 -14.40 14.36 -1.26
N ASP A 85 -15.11 13.24 -1.18
CA ASP A 85 -15.38 12.54 0.06
C ASP A 85 -14.22 11.61 0.45
N VAL A 86 -13.23 11.41 -0.43
CA VAL A 86 -12.09 10.50 -0.22
C VAL A 86 -10.73 11.21 -0.26
N ALA A 87 -10.72 12.54 -0.33
CA ALA A 87 -9.50 13.33 -0.21
C ALA A 87 -9.20 13.56 1.28
N VAL A 88 -8.07 13.03 1.74
CA VAL A 88 -7.72 12.97 3.17
C VAL A 88 -6.30 13.47 3.41
N ILE A 89 -5.97 13.81 4.66
CA ILE A 89 -4.60 14.14 5.03
C ILE A 89 -3.69 12.90 4.97
N PRO A 90 -2.40 13.02 4.63
CA PRO A 90 -1.51 11.87 4.48
C PRO A 90 -1.43 10.98 5.73
N GLY A 91 -1.63 11.54 6.93
CA GLY A 91 -1.62 10.80 8.20
C GLY A 91 -2.83 9.89 8.43
N GLU A 92 -3.91 10.03 7.66
CA GLU A 92 -5.10 9.18 7.76
C GLU A 92 -5.00 7.89 6.92
N VAL A 93 -4.02 7.79 6.02
CA VAL A 93 -3.94 6.68 5.06
C VAL A 93 -2.92 5.63 5.47
N THR A 94 -3.42 4.41 5.65
CA THR A 94 -2.69 3.18 5.90
C THR A 94 -2.08 2.62 4.61
N GLY A 95 -1.03 3.25 4.07
CA GLY A 95 -0.18 2.61 3.05
C GLY A 95 -0.90 1.91 1.89
N GLY A 96 -0.27 0.85 1.39
CA GLY A 96 -0.80 0.02 0.30
C GLY A 96 -1.24 -1.38 0.70
N ARG A 97 -1.00 -1.85 1.93
CA ARG A 97 -1.38 -3.22 2.31
C ARG A 97 -2.35 -3.22 3.47
N PRO A 98 -3.37 -4.10 3.45
CA PRO A 98 -4.23 -4.27 4.60
C PRO A 98 -3.42 -4.82 5.76
N VAL A 99 -3.35 -4.04 6.83
CA VAL A 99 -2.62 -4.36 8.05
C VAL A 99 -3.63 -4.78 9.10
N GLN A 100 -3.41 -5.95 9.70
CA GLN A 100 -4.27 -6.49 10.74
C GLN A 100 -4.20 -5.66 12.04
N ALA A 101 -3.05 -5.04 12.33
CA ALA A 101 -2.80 -4.31 13.58
C ALA A 101 -3.63 -3.02 13.75
N GLU A 102 -4.02 -2.33 12.68
CA GLU A 102 -4.83 -1.10 12.80
C GLU A 102 -6.32 -1.37 13.04
N VAL A 103 -6.73 -2.64 12.91
CA VAL A 103 -8.11 -3.08 13.13
C VAL A 103 -8.49 -3.05 14.62
N GLU A 104 -7.51 -3.11 15.52
CA GLU A 104 -7.73 -3.16 16.97
C GLU A 104 -8.20 -1.81 17.56
N ALA A 105 -7.99 -0.69 16.84
CA ALA A 105 -8.31 0.66 17.33
C ALA A 105 -9.68 1.22 16.90
N GLY A 106 -10.58 0.41 16.35
CA GLY A 106 -11.96 0.82 15.99
C GLY A 106 -12.08 1.82 14.83
N ARG A 107 -10.98 2.24 14.19
CA ARG A 107 -10.99 3.06 12.97
C ARG A 107 -10.98 2.17 11.74
N THR A 108 -11.71 2.57 10.69
CA THR A 108 -11.62 1.90 9.40
C THR A 108 -10.33 2.36 8.71
N PRO A 109 -9.35 1.47 8.45
CA PRO A 109 -8.13 1.84 7.75
C PRO A 109 -8.46 2.33 6.34
N LEU A 110 -7.90 3.50 5.97
CA LEU A 110 -8.04 4.08 4.64
C LEU A 110 -6.80 3.72 3.82
N TYR A 111 -6.98 3.28 2.58
CA TYR A 111 -5.87 2.92 1.70
C TYR A 111 -5.73 3.92 0.55
N VAL A 112 -4.55 4.05 -0.04
CA VAL A 112 -4.37 4.89 -1.24
C VAL A 112 -5.13 4.29 -2.42
N ASN A 113 -5.92 5.10 -3.13
CA ASN A 113 -6.66 4.68 -4.32
C ASN A 113 -5.75 4.59 -5.55
N ILE A 114 -5.02 3.49 -5.67
CA ILE A 114 -4.05 3.29 -6.76
C ILE A 114 -4.69 3.33 -8.15
N GLU A 115 -5.90 2.82 -8.34
CA GLU A 115 -6.55 2.89 -9.65
C GLU A 115 -6.85 4.35 -10.04
N TYR A 116 -7.23 5.22 -9.09
CA TYR A 116 -7.34 6.66 -9.36
C TYR A 116 -6.02 7.24 -9.88
N TYR A 117 -4.89 6.98 -9.22
CA TYR A 117 -3.60 7.53 -9.65
C TYR A 117 -3.15 6.94 -11.00
N LEU A 118 -3.35 5.65 -11.22
CA LEU A 118 -3.01 5.00 -12.50
C LEU A 118 -3.85 5.53 -13.66
N GLU A 119 -5.17 5.63 -13.49
CA GLU A 119 -6.10 5.97 -14.57
C GLU A 119 -6.23 7.49 -14.79
N ARG A 120 -6.19 8.30 -13.72
CA ARG A 120 -6.45 9.74 -13.79
C ARG A 120 -5.18 10.60 -13.80
N GLN A 121 -4.05 10.09 -13.31
CA GLN A 121 -2.81 10.87 -13.19
C GLN A 121 -1.70 10.32 -14.07
N ILE A 122 -1.21 9.11 -13.77
CA ILE A 122 -0.03 8.52 -14.41
C ILE A 122 -0.33 8.14 -15.87
N GLY A 123 -1.43 7.42 -16.12
CA GLY A 123 -1.81 6.96 -17.45
C GLY A 123 -1.98 8.08 -18.46
N PRO A 124 -2.77 9.14 -18.16
CA PRO A 124 -2.90 10.28 -19.05
C PRO A 124 -1.58 11.01 -19.31
N ALA A 125 -0.73 11.17 -18.29
CA ALA A 125 0.57 11.82 -18.45
C ALA A 125 1.50 11.01 -19.37
N LEU A 126 1.62 9.70 -19.14
CA LEU A 126 2.45 8.84 -19.99
C LEU A 126 1.89 8.73 -21.41
N HIS A 127 0.57 8.67 -21.57
CA HIS A 127 -0.05 8.64 -22.90
C HIS A 127 0.29 9.91 -23.70
N ARG A 128 0.24 11.10 -23.08
CA ARG A 128 0.65 12.35 -23.76
C ARG A 128 2.11 12.35 -24.21
N LEU A 129 3.00 11.69 -23.47
CA LEU A 129 4.41 11.59 -23.84
C LEU A 129 4.61 10.60 -25.00
N PHE A 130 4.01 9.43 -24.91
CA PHE A 130 4.28 8.34 -25.86
C PHE A 130 3.38 8.35 -27.10
N MET A 131 2.27 9.09 -27.11
CA MET A 131 1.46 9.31 -28.32
C MET A 131 2.25 10.02 -29.44
N LEU A 132 3.33 10.73 -29.09
CA LEU A 132 4.21 11.43 -30.04
C LEU A 132 5.22 10.49 -30.71
N VAL A 133 5.42 9.28 -30.17
CA VAL A 133 6.39 8.32 -30.72
C VAL A 133 5.81 7.70 -31.98
N ARG A 134 6.48 7.91 -33.12
CA ARG A 134 6.11 7.27 -34.39
C ARG A 134 6.56 5.82 -34.41
N GLY A 135 5.73 4.95 -34.99
CA GLY A 135 6.13 3.56 -35.25
C GLY A 135 7.23 3.48 -36.32
N PRO A 136 7.96 2.34 -36.39
CA PRO A 136 9.05 2.15 -37.34
C PRO A 136 8.64 2.29 -38.82
N ASN A 137 7.35 2.17 -39.13
CA ASN A 137 6.82 2.17 -40.50
C ASN A 137 6.24 3.54 -40.93
N GLY A 138 6.50 4.63 -40.19
CA GLY A 138 5.96 5.97 -40.51
C GLY A 138 4.44 6.14 -40.29
N LEU A 139 3.70 5.03 -40.20
CA LEU A 139 2.32 4.96 -39.75
C LEU A 139 2.22 5.31 -38.26
N GLN A 140 1.15 6.03 -37.90
CA GLN A 140 0.76 6.28 -36.51
C GLN A 140 0.39 4.95 -35.82
N GLY A 141 1.39 4.12 -35.50
CA GLY A 141 1.25 3.06 -34.52
C GLY A 141 1.08 3.72 -33.15
N GLN A 142 -0.14 4.13 -32.84
CA GLN A 142 -0.48 4.88 -31.64
C GLN A 142 -0.10 4.06 -30.40
N VAL A 143 0.96 4.48 -29.70
CA VAL A 143 1.35 3.84 -28.44
C VAL A 143 0.31 4.19 -27.38
N ASP A 144 -0.64 3.27 -27.16
CA ASP A 144 -1.66 3.46 -26.14
C ASP A 144 -1.19 2.94 -24.77
N VAL A 145 -0.55 3.83 -24.01
CA VAL A 145 -0.11 3.53 -22.65
C VAL A 145 -1.30 3.27 -21.70
N ARG A 146 -2.47 3.88 -21.95
CA ARG A 146 -3.65 3.66 -21.09
C ARG A 146 -4.10 2.20 -21.21
N ARG A 147 -4.11 1.68 -22.44
CA ARG A 147 -4.35 0.26 -22.69
C ARG A 147 -3.34 -0.63 -21.97
N TRP A 148 -2.04 -0.31 -22.00
CA TRP A 148 -1.03 -1.12 -21.30
C TRP A 148 -1.24 -1.19 -19.78
N ILE A 149 -1.70 -0.10 -19.17
CA ILE A 149 -2.05 -0.04 -17.74
C ILE A 149 -3.33 -0.83 -17.45
N ALA A 150 -4.30 -0.81 -18.38
CA ALA A 150 -5.58 -1.50 -18.23
C ALA A 150 -5.48 -3.02 -18.42
N GLU A 151 -4.54 -3.53 -19.23
CA GLU A 151 -4.42 -4.96 -19.57
C GLU A 151 -4.01 -5.86 -18.38
N GLY A 152 -3.52 -5.31 -17.26
CA GLY A 152 -3.11 -6.11 -16.09
C GLY A 152 -4.28 -6.50 -15.17
N PRO A 153 -4.13 -7.56 -14.35
CA PRO A 153 -5.15 -7.94 -13.37
C PRO A 153 -5.42 -6.76 -12.42
N ARG A 154 -6.70 -6.45 -12.21
CA ARG A 154 -7.13 -5.46 -11.22
C ARG A 154 -7.32 -6.19 -9.89
N PRO A 155 -6.50 -5.92 -8.86
CA PRO A 155 -6.69 -6.56 -7.57
C PRO A 155 -8.03 -6.14 -6.98
N ARG A 156 -8.60 -7.00 -6.12
CA ARG A 156 -9.75 -6.62 -5.31
C ARG A 156 -9.38 -5.40 -4.46
N ARG A 157 -10.32 -4.47 -4.31
CA ARG A 157 -10.09 -3.23 -3.54
C ARG A 157 -9.60 -3.55 -2.12
N ARG A 158 -8.67 -2.74 -1.60
CA ARG A 158 -7.94 -3.05 -0.37
C ARG A 158 -8.82 -2.89 0.85
N ASP A 159 -9.74 -1.93 0.83
CA ASP A 159 -10.77 -1.77 1.85
C ASP A 159 -11.70 -3.00 1.95
N VAL A 160 -12.05 -3.62 0.82
CA VAL A 160 -12.85 -4.85 0.77
C VAL A 160 -12.02 -6.07 1.23
N ALA A 161 -10.74 -6.13 0.86
CA ALA A 161 -9.84 -7.15 1.38
C ALA A 161 -9.69 -7.02 2.91
N ALA A 162 -9.52 -5.80 3.41
CA ALA A 162 -9.47 -5.49 4.83
C ALA A 162 -10.79 -5.80 5.55
N SER A 163 -11.94 -5.46 4.96
CA SER A 163 -13.25 -5.78 5.56
C SER A 163 -13.48 -7.28 5.65
N THR A 164 -13.03 -8.06 4.66
CA THR A 164 -13.09 -9.54 4.70
C THR A 164 -12.22 -10.09 5.84
N LEU A 165 -11.07 -9.48 6.09
CA LEU A 165 -10.23 -9.79 7.26
C LEU A 165 -10.96 -9.43 8.57
N ARG A 166 -11.65 -8.29 8.64
CA ARG A 166 -12.42 -7.84 9.83
C ARG A 166 -13.65 -8.69 10.14
N SER A 167 -14.44 -9.07 9.12
CA SER A 167 -15.63 -9.92 9.29
C SER A 167 -15.26 -11.33 9.75
N SER A 168 -14.02 -11.75 9.51
CA SER A 168 -13.46 -12.96 10.12
C SER A 168 -13.18 -12.79 11.62
N CYS A 169 -13.42 -11.63 12.25
CA CYS A 169 -13.11 -11.33 13.65
C CYS A 169 -14.30 -10.75 14.45
N SER A 170 -15.44 -10.44 13.82
CA SER A 170 -16.64 -9.91 14.50
C SER A 170 -17.52 -11.02 15.11
N SER A 171 -18.22 -10.71 16.20
CA SER A 171 -18.91 -11.60 17.14
C SER A 171 -19.97 -12.56 16.58
N ALA A 172 -20.64 -12.24 15.46
CA ALA A 172 -21.53 -13.21 14.80
C ALA A 172 -20.76 -14.35 14.11
N SER A 173 -19.50 -14.09 13.78
CA SER A 173 -18.51 -15.07 13.33
C SER A 173 -17.78 -15.69 14.51
N ALA A 174 -17.90 -15.22 15.76
CA ALA A 174 -17.17 -15.80 16.89
C ALA A 174 -17.61 -17.23 17.22
N MET A 175 -18.88 -17.58 16.99
CA MET A 175 -19.35 -18.97 17.06
C MET A 175 -18.90 -19.83 15.85
N LEU A 176 -18.63 -19.21 14.69
CA LEU A 176 -18.03 -19.89 13.52
C LEU A 176 -16.49 -19.86 13.51
N ASN A 177 -15.85 -18.99 14.29
CA ASN A 177 -14.40 -18.85 14.45
C ASN A 177 -13.84 -19.75 15.55
N MET A 178 -14.71 -20.31 16.40
CA MET A 178 -14.40 -21.50 17.19
C MET A 178 -14.12 -22.72 16.29
N ALA A 179 -14.49 -22.69 15.01
CA ALA A 179 -13.83 -23.47 13.97
C ALA A 179 -12.61 -22.67 13.49
N ALA A 180 -11.56 -22.62 14.32
CA ALA A 180 -10.29 -22.01 13.98
C ALA A 180 -9.77 -22.62 12.67
N GLY A 181 -9.92 -21.90 11.56
CA GLY A 181 -9.17 -22.17 10.35
C GLY A 181 -7.71 -21.88 10.66
N PHE A 182 -6.98 -22.89 11.16
CA PHE A 182 -5.56 -22.79 11.43
C PHE A 182 -4.86 -22.19 10.19
N THR A 183 -4.05 -21.15 10.38
CA THR A 183 -3.19 -20.62 9.32
C THR A 183 -1.86 -21.35 9.36
N CYS A 184 -1.43 -21.91 8.24
CA CYS A 184 -0.14 -22.57 8.15
C CYS A 184 0.99 -21.60 8.52
N GLN A 185 1.82 -21.95 9.50
CA GLN A 185 2.93 -21.09 9.94
C GLN A 185 4.02 -20.89 8.86
N ALA A 186 4.12 -21.79 7.88
CA ALA A 186 5.10 -21.69 6.80
C ALA A 186 4.59 -20.94 5.56
N CYS A 187 3.30 -21.05 5.20
CA CYS A 187 2.78 -20.45 3.95
C CYS A 187 1.60 -19.48 4.14
N GLY A 188 1.07 -19.35 5.35
CA GLY A 188 -0.04 -18.45 5.68
C GLY A 188 -1.41 -18.81 5.09
N GLN A 189 -1.52 -19.95 4.42
CA GLN A 189 -2.81 -20.46 3.92
C GLN A 189 -3.74 -20.78 5.10
N ARG A 190 -4.98 -20.28 5.03
CA ARG A 190 -6.07 -20.70 5.92
C ARG A 190 -6.49 -22.11 5.49
N ALA A 191 -6.19 -23.12 6.30
CA ALA A 191 -6.57 -24.48 5.96
C ALA A 191 -8.05 -24.70 6.33
N GLY A 192 -8.90 -24.84 5.32
CA GLY A 192 -10.19 -25.50 5.51
C GLY A 192 -9.94 -26.96 5.89
N ALA A 193 -10.14 -27.29 7.16
CA ALA A 193 -10.28 -28.65 7.70
C ALA A 193 -9.10 -29.65 7.60
N ARG A 194 -7.88 -29.26 7.21
CA ARG A 194 -6.72 -30.20 7.13
C ARG A 194 -5.39 -29.62 7.62
N ILE A 195 -5.37 -29.08 8.84
CA ILE A 195 -4.12 -28.96 9.60
C ILE A 195 -4.12 -30.10 10.61
N SER A 196 -3.20 -31.05 10.43
CA SER A 196 -3.04 -32.14 11.38
C SER A 196 -2.48 -31.56 12.68
N GLY A 197 -3.26 -31.71 13.76
CA GLY A 197 -2.96 -31.15 15.06
C GLY A 197 -1.65 -31.69 15.61
N THR A 198 -0.64 -30.82 15.61
CA THR A 198 0.57 -30.73 16.45
C THR A 198 1.57 -29.76 15.81
N ALA A 199 1.60 -29.67 14.47
CA ALA A 199 2.64 -28.92 13.75
C ALA A 199 2.30 -27.52 13.24
N GLY A 200 1.03 -27.10 13.25
CA GLY A 200 0.65 -25.76 12.74
C GLY A 200 0.96 -25.54 11.25
N LEU A 201 1.18 -26.62 10.49
CA LEU A 201 1.51 -26.62 9.06
C LEU A 201 0.37 -27.24 8.24
N CYS A 202 0.12 -26.73 7.03
CA CYS A 202 -0.79 -27.37 6.09
C CYS A 202 -0.19 -28.66 5.51
N ALA A 203 -1.04 -29.56 5.01
CA ALA A 203 -0.61 -30.84 4.43
C ALA A 203 0.43 -30.70 3.31
N GLU A 204 0.43 -29.59 2.55
CA GLU A 204 1.46 -29.33 1.54
C GLU A 204 2.81 -28.94 2.14
N CYS A 205 2.81 -28.14 3.20
CA CYS A 205 4.04 -27.78 3.91
C CYS A 205 4.59 -28.98 4.68
N GLN A 206 3.73 -29.82 5.24
CA GLN A 206 4.14 -31.07 5.88
C GLN A 206 4.76 -32.07 4.89
N ARG A 207 4.25 -32.13 3.65
CA ARG A 207 4.80 -33.02 2.60
C ARG A 207 6.16 -32.57 2.05
N GLY A 208 6.60 -31.34 2.31
CA GLY A 208 7.92 -30.87 1.89
C GLY A 208 8.03 -29.34 1.78
N GLY A 209 9.24 -28.81 1.98
CA GLY A 209 9.53 -27.39 1.81
C GLY A 209 8.98 -26.47 2.92
N ALA A 210 8.50 -27.00 4.05
CA ALA A 210 8.19 -26.18 5.23
C ALA A 210 9.46 -25.50 5.76
N VAL A 211 10.55 -26.25 5.94
CA VAL A 211 11.83 -25.74 6.46
C VAL A 211 12.34 -24.59 5.60
N GLN A 212 12.42 -24.78 4.26
CA GLN A 212 12.88 -23.72 3.36
C GLN A 212 11.99 -22.47 3.43
N ARG A 213 10.66 -22.63 3.43
CA ARG A 213 9.72 -21.51 3.54
C ARG A 213 9.80 -20.78 4.88
N LEU A 214 10.01 -21.52 5.97
CA LEU A 214 10.23 -20.96 7.29
C LEU A 214 11.55 -20.20 7.35
N LEU A 215 12.65 -20.76 6.82
CA LEU A 215 13.94 -20.09 6.72
C LEU A 215 13.84 -18.80 5.91
N ASP A 216 13.23 -18.86 4.72
CA ASP A 216 13.02 -17.69 3.86
C ASP A 216 12.18 -16.64 4.60
N GLY A 217 11.09 -17.04 5.26
CA GLY A 217 10.25 -16.12 6.01
C GLY A 217 10.91 -15.53 7.26
N MET A 218 11.73 -16.30 7.99
CA MET A 218 12.54 -15.80 9.11
C MET A 218 13.62 -14.83 8.62
N SER A 219 14.28 -15.12 7.50
CA SER A 219 15.27 -14.24 6.89
C SER A 219 14.63 -12.91 6.46
N GLN A 220 13.44 -12.97 5.86
CA GLN A 220 12.66 -11.81 5.45
C GLN A 220 12.22 -11.00 6.67
N ARG A 221 11.75 -11.67 7.73
CA ARG A 221 11.40 -11.04 9.00
C ARG A 221 12.60 -10.30 9.60
N SER A 222 13.74 -10.98 9.75
CA SER A 222 14.98 -10.40 10.29
C SER A 222 15.46 -9.21 9.45
N HIS A 223 15.34 -9.29 8.11
CA HIS A 223 15.63 -8.17 7.23
C HIS A 223 14.74 -6.96 7.54
N TRP A 224 13.44 -7.14 7.73
CA TRP A 224 12.55 -6.02 8.08
C TRP A 224 12.76 -5.50 9.51
N GLU A 225 13.05 -6.36 10.48
CA GLU A 225 13.40 -5.97 11.86
C GLU A 225 14.65 -5.06 11.85
N LYS A 226 15.72 -5.48 11.17
CA LYS A 226 16.93 -4.65 10.99
C LYS A 226 16.65 -3.33 10.28
N ARG A 227 15.72 -3.29 9.32
CA ARG A 227 15.35 -2.05 8.63
C ARG A 227 14.54 -1.10 9.52
N VAL A 228 13.65 -1.62 10.36
CA VAL A 228 12.94 -0.81 11.35
C VAL A 228 13.95 -0.23 12.34
N GLU A 229 14.84 -1.05 12.88
CA GLU A 229 15.85 -0.62 13.84
C GLU A 229 16.82 0.41 13.24
N GLY A 230 17.33 0.18 12.04
CA GLY A 230 18.18 1.15 11.36
C GLY A 230 17.46 2.48 11.06
N CYS A 231 16.13 2.47 10.85
CA CYS A 231 15.37 3.73 10.73
C CYS A 231 15.18 4.41 12.10
N ARG A 232 14.95 3.64 13.18
CA ARG A 232 14.85 4.15 14.55
C ARG A 232 16.14 4.83 14.98
N GLU A 233 17.30 4.22 14.72
CA GLU A 233 18.61 4.82 15.02
C GLU A 233 18.78 6.19 14.35
N VAL A 234 18.41 6.30 13.07
CA VAL A 234 18.47 7.58 12.34
C VAL A 234 17.48 8.59 12.93
N CYS A 235 16.27 8.16 13.26
CA CYS A 235 15.29 9.06 13.85
C CYS A 235 15.70 9.51 15.26
N MET A 236 16.26 8.64 16.11
CA MET A 236 16.78 8.99 17.43
C MET A 236 17.89 10.04 17.34
N ARG A 237 18.79 9.94 16.36
CA ARG A 237 19.80 10.97 16.10
C ARG A 237 19.21 12.29 15.64
N CYS A 238 18.10 12.26 14.89
CA CYS A 238 17.41 13.45 14.40
C CYS A 238 16.59 14.15 15.48
N SER A 239 15.90 13.39 16.34
CA SER A 239 15.02 13.93 17.39
C SER A 239 15.74 14.17 18.71
N ASN A 240 16.93 13.59 18.90
CA ASN A 240 17.67 13.55 20.16
C ASN A 240 16.85 13.03 21.36
N SER A 241 15.79 12.27 21.09
CA SER A 241 14.85 11.74 22.09
C SER A 241 14.08 10.55 21.53
N ALA A 242 14.01 9.47 22.30
CA ALA A 242 13.24 8.27 21.95
C ALA A 242 11.74 8.56 21.91
N ALA A 243 11.21 9.34 22.86
CA ALA A 243 9.78 9.68 22.88
C ALA A 243 9.36 10.48 21.62
N MET A 244 10.19 11.44 21.21
CA MET A 244 9.95 12.24 20.00
C MET A 244 10.14 11.44 18.70
N GLU A 245 10.92 10.36 18.74
CA GLU A 245 11.11 9.45 17.61
C GLU A 245 9.83 8.67 17.30
N GLU A 246 9.15 8.19 18.33
CA GLU A 246 7.89 7.45 18.23
C GLU A 246 6.75 8.33 17.71
N ASP A 247 6.67 9.57 18.19
CA ASP A 247 5.64 10.54 17.82
C ASP A 247 5.91 11.33 16.54
N CYS A 248 7.07 11.14 15.90
CA CYS A 248 7.42 11.86 14.68
C CYS A 248 6.47 11.54 13.52
N ARG A 249 5.74 12.54 13.03
CA ARG A 249 4.80 12.47 11.89
C ARG A 249 5.20 13.35 10.71
N ASN A 250 6.50 13.61 10.53
CA ASN A 250 6.98 14.48 9.48
C ASN A 250 6.79 13.87 8.07
N ILE A 251 5.76 14.33 7.35
CA ILE A 251 5.40 13.89 5.99
C ILE A 251 6.42 14.30 4.91
N TYR A 252 7.44 15.10 5.24
CA TYR A 252 8.53 15.44 4.33
C TYR A 252 9.76 14.55 4.55
N CYS A 253 9.79 13.78 5.64
CA CYS A 253 10.91 12.93 5.98
C CYS A 253 10.84 11.58 5.22
N LYS A 254 11.85 11.29 4.40
CA LYS A 254 11.97 9.99 3.72
C LYS A 254 12.16 8.83 4.70
N VAL A 255 12.81 9.08 5.84
CA VAL A 255 13.04 8.06 6.88
C VAL A 255 11.73 7.68 7.55
N PHE A 256 10.82 8.64 7.77
CA PHE A 256 9.49 8.38 8.29
C PHE A 256 8.74 7.34 7.43
N PHE A 257 8.62 7.55 6.12
CA PHE A 257 7.93 6.56 5.27
C PHE A 257 8.68 5.23 5.12
N ARG A 258 10.02 5.25 5.18
CA ARG A 258 10.81 4.00 5.21
C ARG A 258 10.52 3.19 6.47
N LYS A 259 10.44 3.86 7.63
CA LYS A 259 10.11 3.27 8.94
C LYS A 259 8.70 2.69 8.91
N VAL A 260 7.71 3.49 8.52
CA VAL A 260 6.31 3.06 8.42
C VAL A 260 6.17 1.87 7.47
N ASN A 261 6.73 1.93 6.26
CA ASN A 261 6.68 0.80 5.34
C ASN A 261 7.35 -0.45 5.91
N ALA A 262 8.53 -0.33 6.54
CA ALA A 262 9.20 -1.47 7.16
C ALA A 262 8.36 -2.08 8.30
N GLN A 263 7.71 -1.26 9.11
CA GLN A 263 6.77 -1.71 10.16
C GLN A 263 5.56 -2.44 9.55
N LEU A 264 4.98 -1.91 8.48
CA LEU A 264 3.87 -2.57 7.78
C LEU A 264 4.32 -3.93 7.19
N GLN A 265 5.49 -4.00 6.56
CA GLN A 265 6.04 -5.28 6.05
C GLN A 265 6.28 -6.28 7.18
N LEU A 266 6.83 -5.83 8.31
CA LEU A 266 7.09 -6.67 9.47
C LEU A 266 5.79 -7.20 10.11
N SER A 267 4.76 -6.37 10.20
CA SER A 267 3.44 -6.77 10.70
C SER A 267 2.73 -7.79 9.78
N GLY A 268 3.05 -7.78 8.48
CA GLY A 268 2.54 -8.73 7.51
C GLY A 268 3.31 -10.05 7.43
N CYS A 269 4.44 -10.20 8.15
CA CYS A 269 5.19 -11.45 8.19
C CYS A 269 4.42 -12.50 9.01
N VAL A 270 4.02 -13.59 8.34
CA VAL A 270 3.27 -14.70 8.95
C VAL A 270 4.15 -15.59 9.83
N VAL A 271 5.46 -15.63 9.56
CA VAL A 271 6.39 -16.54 10.26
C VAL A 271 6.65 -16.05 11.70
N PRO A 272 6.58 -16.95 12.70
CA PRO A 272 6.85 -16.62 14.09
C PRO A 272 8.30 -16.16 14.32
N LYS A 273 8.53 -15.47 15.45
CA LYS A 273 9.88 -15.01 15.84
C LYS A 273 10.83 -16.17 16.17
N SER A 274 10.29 -17.29 16.64
CA SER A 274 11.04 -18.49 17.02
C SER A 274 10.66 -19.67 16.13
N TRP A 275 11.57 -20.64 16.01
CA TRP A 275 11.31 -21.88 15.28
C TRP A 275 10.08 -22.60 15.87
N PRO A 276 9.16 -23.12 15.04
CA PRO A 276 8.07 -23.93 15.55
C PRO A 276 8.64 -25.21 16.18
N ALA A 277 8.26 -25.49 17.43
CA ALA A 277 8.72 -26.68 18.16
C ALA A 277 8.34 -28.02 17.49
N ALA A 278 7.45 -27.98 16.50
CA ALA A 278 6.92 -29.15 15.82
C ALA A 278 7.51 -29.38 14.42
N VAL A 279 8.56 -28.64 14.07
CA VAL A 279 9.37 -28.88 12.87
C VAL A 279 10.71 -29.42 13.34
N ASP A 280 10.76 -30.74 13.52
CA ASP A 280 12.02 -31.46 13.75
C ASP A 280 12.87 -31.44 12.48
N TRP A 281 14.18 -31.30 12.68
CA TRP A 281 15.20 -31.14 11.63
C TRP A 281 15.51 -32.44 10.88
#